data_AF-A0A9X2IGS3-F1
#
_entry.id   AF-A0A9X2IGS3-F1
#
_cell.length_a   1.000
_cell.length_b   1.000
_cell.length_c   1.000
_cell.angle_alpha   90.00
_cell.angle_beta   90.00
_cell.angle_gamma   90.00
#
_symmetry.space_group_name_H-M   'P 1'
#
loop_
_entity.id
_entity.type
_entity.pdbx_description
1 polymer ?
#
loop_
_entity_poly.entity_id
_entity_poly.type
_entity_poly.pdbx_seq_one_letter_code
_entity_poly.pdbx_strand_id
1 'polypeptide(L)'
;MSDSQDRDETAPGSAGPGRRPRNRALARLRRDERPAQPDHAIPEELEDHDLGLSEDLPRIVRKQEQALGRRRLLALGGVGALGATGFLAACSSDDSTSSSASSSGSASSSSDRPEPPDGGGGPGGDGGGGDAAQGDSSVEVADGEIPEETAGPYPGDGSNGANVLSESGIVRSDITSSFGDASATAEGVPVTVRMKIYDLSGDDVELLEGAAVYLWHCDAQGNYSMYSEGITEENYLRGVQVADSDGYVEFTSIFPGCYAGRWPHMHFEIYADEDSATSYTNKMRTSQLAIPQATCEEVYGVVDGYDDSVANLANISLDSDNVFSDGYSLQMANVTGSVDEGYTIKLNVPI
;
A
#
# COMPACT_ATOMS: atom_id res chain seq x y z
N MET A 1 20.82 78.12 14.93
CA MET A 1 20.12 77.78 16.19
C MET A 1 20.43 76.31 16.44
N SER A 2 21.52 76.00 17.12
CA SER A 2 21.65 76.03 18.60
C SER A 2 20.96 74.82 19.22
N ASP A 3 21.56 74.07 20.14
CA ASP A 3 22.97 73.95 20.56
C ASP A 3 23.06 72.73 21.50
N SER A 4 24.25 72.11 21.64
CA SER A 4 24.67 71.37 22.86
C SER A 4 23.87 70.12 23.32
N GLN A 5 24.43 69.10 23.99
CA GLN A 5 25.81 68.86 24.47
C GLN A 5 26.03 67.37 24.82
N ASP A 6 27.27 66.89 24.62
CA ASP A 6 28.12 65.95 25.39
C ASP A 6 27.48 64.84 26.28
N ARG A 7 28.02 63.61 26.38
CA ARG A 7 29.41 63.17 26.70
C ARG A 7 29.60 61.71 26.21
N ASP A 8 30.74 61.18 25.75
CA ASP A 8 32.14 61.24 26.24
C ASP A 8 32.33 60.51 27.60
N GLU A 9 33.39 59.77 27.93
CA GLU A 9 34.55 59.25 27.16
C GLU A 9 34.23 57.81 26.62
N THR A 10 35.09 56.82 26.31
CA THR A 10 36.57 56.61 26.32
C THR A 10 36.95 55.59 25.22
N ALA A 11 38.25 55.30 25.00
CA ALA A 11 38.76 54.30 24.03
C ALA A 11 39.96 53.46 24.57
N PRO A 12 41.07 53.16 23.84
CA PRO A 12 41.30 51.84 23.25
C PRO A 12 42.69 51.19 23.55
N GLY A 13 42.99 50.03 22.94
CA GLY A 13 44.36 49.51 22.76
C GLY A 13 44.40 48.47 21.62
N SER A 14 44.99 48.73 20.44
CA SER A 14 46.44 48.83 20.11
C SER A 14 47.18 47.48 20.23
N ALA A 15 47.38 46.72 19.13
CA ALA A 15 48.43 46.88 18.10
C ALA A 15 49.80 46.25 18.46
N GLY A 16 50.28 45.32 17.62
CA GLY A 16 51.67 44.80 17.68
C GLY A 16 51.99 43.78 16.56
N PRO A 17 53.05 43.93 15.72
CA PRO A 17 53.15 43.21 14.44
C PRO A 17 54.40 42.32 14.22
N GLY A 18 54.22 41.26 13.42
CA GLY A 18 55.08 40.85 12.29
C GLY A 18 56.49 40.25 12.51
N ARG A 19 56.78 39.15 11.78
CA ARG A 19 57.90 39.03 10.80
C ARG A 19 58.06 37.60 10.23
N ARG A 20 58.21 37.50 8.90
CA ARG A 20 58.92 36.43 8.16
C ARG A 20 60.34 36.94 7.79
N PRO A 21 61.22 36.25 7.00
CA PRO A 21 61.41 34.83 6.65
C PRO A 21 62.90 34.34 6.72
N ARG A 22 63.17 33.11 6.24
CA ARG A 22 64.36 32.63 5.43
C ARG A 22 65.37 31.61 6.02
N ASN A 23 65.31 30.41 5.41
CA ASN A 23 66.38 29.67 4.72
C ASN A 23 67.66 29.09 5.42
N ARG A 24 67.85 27.77 5.15
CA ARG A 24 69.01 27.10 4.47
C ARG A 24 69.97 26.20 5.28
N ALA A 25 70.52 25.24 4.53
CA ALA A 25 71.68 24.35 4.78
C ALA A 25 71.43 23.15 5.73
N LEU A 26 71.44 21.89 5.27
CA LEU A 26 72.48 21.06 4.61
C LEU A 26 73.38 20.31 5.61
N ALA A 27 73.21 18.99 5.67
CA ALA A 27 74.29 18.06 5.98
C ALA A 27 74.11 16.79 5.11
N ARG A 28 75.17 16.41 4.38
CA ARG A 28 75.27 15.14 3.65
C ARG A 28 76.17 14.21 4.44
N LEU A 29 75.84 12.92 4.52
CA LEU A 29 76.82 11.85 4.69
C LEU A 29 76.56 10.75 3.64
N ARG A 30 77.61 10.01 3.29
CA ARG A 30 77.66 9.13 2.10
C ARG A 30 77.65 7.65 2.50
N ARG A 31 77.04 6.85 1.63
CA ARG A 31 77.39 5.48 1.17
C ARG A 31 78.03 4.49 2.15
N ASP A 32 77.47 3.29 2.16
CA ASP A 32 78.24 2.07 1.90
C ASP A 32 77.48 1.16 0.90
N GLU A 33 78.16 0.16 0.33
CA GLU A 33 77.71 -0.62 -0.85
C GLU A 33 77.59 -2.15 -0.59
N ARG A 34 76.60 -2.78 -1.27
CA ARG A 34 76.52 -4.22 -1.69
C ARG A 34 76.31 -5.30 -0.60
N PRO A 35 75.88 -6.55 -0.96
CA PRO A 35 75.48 -7.10 -2.28
C PRO A 35 74.00 -7.62 -2.31
N ALA A 36 73.64 -8.48 -3.27
CA ALA A 36 72.25 -8.75 -3.69
C ALA A 36 71.70 -10.18 -3.44
N GLN A 37 70.36 -10.25 -3.25
CA GLN A 37 69.40 -11.34 -3.56
C GLN A 37 69.52 -12.71 -2.85
N PRO A 38 68.43 -13.54 -2.74
CA PRO A 38 67.34 -13.73 -3.71
C PRO A 38 65.88 -13.70 -3.20
N ASP A 39 64.96 -13.77 -4.18
CA ASP A 39 63.56 -14.23 -4.19
C ASP A 39 62.73 -14.32 -2.90
N HIS A 40 61.64 -13.55 -2.87
CA HIS A 40 60.34 -14.06 -2.45
C HIS A 40 59.22 -13.47 -3.32
N ALA A 41 58.50 -14.33 -4.03
CA ALA A 41 57.24 -13.97 -4.66
C ALA A 41 56.17 -13.72 -3.59
N ILE A 42 55.37 -12.67 -3.76
CA ILE A 42 54.12 -12.45 -3.04
C ILE A 42 53.00 -12.50 -4.10
N PRO A 43 51.94 -13.32 -3.92
CA PRO A 43 50.87 -13.43 -4.91
C PRO A 43 49.98 -12.19 -4.95
N GLU A 44 49.21 -12.07 -6.03
CA GLU A 44 48.08 -11.13 -6.08
C GLU A 44 46.94 -11.64 -5.18
N GLU A 45 46.46 -10.80 -4.27
CA GLU A 45 45.10 -10.95 -3.72
C GLU A 45 44.14 -10.30 -4.72
N LEU A 46 43.52 -11.14 -5.55
CA LEU A 46 42.20 -10.85 -6.11
C LEU A 46 41.18 -11.18 -5.02
N GLU A 47 40.33 -10.22 -4.67
CA GLU A 47 39.24 -10.42 -3.73
C GLU A 47 38.14 -11.26 -4.40
N ASP A 48 38.19 -12.59 -4.23
CA ASP A 48 37.16 -13.54 -4.69
C ASP A 48 35.84 -13.35 -3.90
N HIS A 49 35.09 -12.32 -4.26
CA HIS A 49 33.70 -12.13 -3.84
C HIS A 49 32.73 -12.78 -4.84
N ASP A 50 32.74 -14.12 -4.93
CA ASP A 50 31.61 -14.85 -5.53
C ASP A 50 31.55 -16.33 -5.07
N LEU A 51 31.11 -16.55 -3.83
CA LEU A 51 30.67 -17.87 -3.36
C LEU A 51 29.22 -18.10 -3.81
N GLY A 52 29.04 -18.34 -5.11
CA GLY A 52 27.73 -18.36 -5.75
C GLY A 52 26.77 -19.47 -5.27
N LEU A 53 25.59 -19.49 -5.90
CA LEU A 53 24.34 -20.21 -5.55
C LEU A 53 24.45 -21.59 -4.84
N SER A 54 25.50 -22.37 -5.11
CA SER A 54 25.80 -23.64 -4.42
C SER A 54 26.04 -23.50 -2.91
N GLU A 55 26.51 -22.35 -2.41
CA GLU A 55 26.71 -22.09 -0.98
C GLU A 55 25.46 -21.49 -0.30
N ASP A 56 24.53 -20.90 -1.06
CA ASP A 56 23.28 -20.36 -0.53
C ASP A 56 22.12 -21.36 -0.47
N LEU A 57 22.05 -22.34 -1.38
CA LEU A 57 21.07 -23.44 -1.28
C LEU A 57 21.09 -24.13 0.12
N PRO A 58 22.26 -24.48 0.71
CA PRO A 58 22.35 -25.02 2.07
C PRO A 58 21.80 -24.09 3.16
N ARG A 59 21.79 -22.77 2.95
CA ARG A 59 21.25 -21.79 3.91
C ARG A 59 19.72 -21.68 3.79
N ILE A 60 19.21 -21.62 2.56
CA ILE A 60 17.77 -21.57 2.26
C ILE A 60 17.06 -22.82 2.79
N VAL A 61 17.60 -24.02 2.52
CA VAL A 61 17.04 -25.29 3.03
C VAL A 61 17.05 -25.33 4.57
N ARG A 62 18.11 -24.82 5.23
CA ARG A 62 18.16 -24.76 6.70
C ARG A 62 17.14 -23.79 7.31
N LYS A 63 16.89 -22.63 6.69
CA LYS A 63 15.79 -21.73 7.11
C LYS A 63 14.43 -22.46 7.03
N GLN A 64 14.20 -23.20 5.94
CA GLN A 64 12.94 -23.92 5.70
C GLN A 64 12.69 -25.07 6.69
N GLU A 65 13.73 -25.83 7.06
CA GLU A 65 13.62 -26.90 8.07
C GLU A 65 13.34 -26.36 9.48
N GLN A 66 13.90 -25.21 9.85
CA GLN A 66 13.68 -24.59 11.17
C GLN A 66 12.24 -24.05 11.33
N ALA A 67 11.64 -23.50 10.27
CA ALA A 67 10.25 -23.07 10.26
C ALA A 67 9.27 -24.25 10.50
N LEU A 68 9.53 -25.40 9.86
CA LEU A 68 8.72 -26.61 10.01
C LEU A 68 8.88 -27.29 11.38
N GLY A 69 10.04 -27.13 12.04
CA GLY A 69 10.30 -27.67 13.38
C GLY A 69 9.40 -27.07 14.47
N ARG A 70 9.10 -25.76 14.40
CA ARG A 70 8.27 -25.08 15.42
C ARG A 70 6.77 -25.43 15.32
N ARG A 71 6.24 -25.66 14.11
CA ARG A 71 4.80 -25.95 13.90
C ARG A 71 4.38 -27.39 14.27
N ARG A 72 5.32 -28.33 14.50
CA ARG A 72 5.01 -29.75 14.83
C ARG A 72 4.77 -30.06 16.31
N LEU A 73 4.91 -29.10 17.22
CA LEU A 73 4.78 -29.31 18.67
C LEU A 73 3.38 -28.98 19.26
N LEU A 74 2.44 -28.46 18.46
CA LEU A 74 1.09 -28.08 18.92
C LEU A 74 -0.05 -28.93 18.34
N ALA A 75 0.24 -29.90 17.47
CA ALA A 75 -0.78 -30.70 16.76
C ALA A 75 -0.98 -32.14 17.29
N LEU A 76 -0.44 -32.48 18.47
CA LEU A 76 -0.49 -33.83 19.06
C LEU A 76 -1.05 -33.79 20.49
N GLY A 77 -2.33 -33.48 20.63
CA GLY A 77 -2.96 -33.31 21.95
C GLY A 77 -4.49 -33.23 21.97
N GLY A 78 -5.23 -34.04 21.19
CA GLY A 78 -6.69 -34.01 21.20
C GLY A 78 -7.38 -35.11 20.39
N VAL A 79 -7.54 -36.30 20.96
CA VAL A 79 -8.34 -37.41 20.40
C VAL A 79 -9.52 -37.69 21.34
N GLY A 80 -10.76 -37.76 20.83
CA GLY A 80 -11.91 -38.07 21.70
C GLY A 80 -13.32 -38.04 21.12
N ALA A 81 -13.60 -38.92 20.15
CA ALA A 81 -14.87 -39.57 19.72
C ALA A 81 -16.28 -39.20 20.28
N LEU A 82 -17.30 -39.74 19.58
CA LEU A 82 -18.77 -39.76 19.83
C LEU A 82 -19.52 -38.55 19.23
N GLY A 83 -20.70 -38.70 18.60
CA GLY A 83 -21.49 -39.89 18.25
C GLY A 83 -22.77 -39.49 17.49
N ALA A 84 -23.35 -40.38 16.69
CA ALA A 84 -24.49 -40.05 15.82
C ALA A 84 -25.85 -40.18 16.53
N THR A 85 -26.74 -39.19 16.36
CA THR A 85 -28.21 -39.35 16.32
C THR A 85 -28.82 -38.13 15.60
N GLY A 86 -29.87 -38.34 14.81
CA GLY A 86 -30.71 -37.25 14.28
C GLY A 86 -32.15 -37.41 14.75
N PHE A 87 -32.95 -36.34 14.74
CA PHE A 87 -34.41 -36.39 14.85
C PHE A 87 -35.05 -35.11 14.28
N LEU A 88 -35.75 -35.29 13.15
CA LEU A 88 -37.11 -34.80 12.77
C LEU A 88 -37.58 -33.32 12.90
N ALA A 89 -38.52 -33.05 11.97
CA ALA A 89 -39.47 -31.93 11.86
C ALA A 89 -38.92 -30.60 11.27
N ALA A 90 -39.67 -29.85 10.45
CA ALA A 90 -41.11 -29.92 10.15
C ALA A 90 -41.46 -29.68 8.66
N CYS A 91 -42.70 -30.07 8.29
CA CYS A 91 -43.35 -29.89 6.98
C CYS A 91 -43.52 -28.38 6.62
N SER A 92 -43.49 -27.93 5.36
CA SER A 92 -44.41 -28.23 4.23
C SER A 92 -45.90 -28.00 4.57
N SER A 93 -46.50 -27.00 3.93
CA SER A 93 -47.91 -26.93 3.54
C SER A 93 -48.09 -25.85 2.48
N ASP A 94 -48.92 -26.15 1.48
CA ASP A 94 -49.13 -25.39 0.25
C ASP A 94 -50.34 -24.42 0.32
N ASP A 95 -50.50 -23.71 -0.81
CA ASP A 95 -51.76 -23.34 -1.47
C ASP A 95 -52.38 -21.95 -1.26
N SER A 96 -52.22 -21.15 -2.33
CA SER A 96 -53.21 -20.29 -3.00
C SER A 96 -54.28 -19.53 -2.20
N THR A 97 -54.39 -18.22 -2.48
CA THR A 97 -55.51 -17.74 -3.31
C THR A 97 -55.27 -16.34 -3.87
N SER A 98 -55.78 -16.09 -5.06
CA SER A 98 -55.76 -14.79 -5.73
C SER A 98 -56.89 -13.88 -5.25
N SER A 99 -56.65 -12.57 -5.22
CA SER A 99 -57.71 -11.58 -5.43
C SER A 99 -57.13 -10.33 -6.08
N SER A 100 -57.74 -9.94 -7.20
CA SER A 100 -57.41 -8.75 -7.97
C SER A 100 -58.25 -7.57 -7.51
N ALA A 101 -57.65 -6.38 -7.44
CA ALA A 101 -58.37 -5.12 -7.38
C ALA A 101 -57.61 -4.08 -8.22
N SER A 102 -58.18 -3.75 -9.39
CA SER A 102 -57.66 -2.72 -10.28
C SER A 102 -58.18 -1.35 -9.88
N SER A 103 -57.33 -0.33 -9.90
CA SER A 103 -57.76 1.04 -10.21
C SER A 103 -56.64 1.81 -10.88
N SER A 104 -56.83 2.12 -12.16
CA SER A 104 -56.00 3.02 -12.95
C SER A 104 -56.65 4.41 -13.01
N GLY A 105 -55.84 5.46 -13.00
CA GLY A 105 -56.30 6.85 -13.06
C GLY A 105 -55.15 7.80 -13.37
N SER A 106 -55.02 8.19 -14.64
CA SER A 106 -53.91 8.97 -15.19
C SER A 106 -53.95 10.45 -14.81
N ALA A 107 -52.80 11.14 -14.77
CA ALA A 107 -52.40 12.12 -15.80
C ALA A 107 -51.22 13.05 -15.40
N SER A 108 -50.25 13.11 -16.32
CA SER A 108 -49.28 14.17 -16.68
C SER A 108 -49.37 15.58 -16.05
N SER A 109 -48.23 16.22 -15.76
CA SER A 109 -47.59 17.25 -16.66
C SER A 109 -46.56 18.19 -15.97
N SER A 110 -45.57 18.67 -16.75
CA SER A 110 -44.70 19.88 -16.57
C SER A 110 -43.85 20.02 -15.29
N SER A 111 -42.51 20.14 -15.37
CA SER A 111 -41.72 21.32 -15.81
C SER A 111 -41.82 22.52 -14.86
N ASP A 112 -40.76 22.83 -14.09
CA ASP A 112 -39.77 23.86 -14.46
C ASP A 112 -38.67 24.07 -13.38
N ARG A 113 -37.48 24.49 -13.81
CA ARG A 113 -36.34 24.91 -12.97
C ARG A 113 -36.40 26.43 -12.69
N PRO A 114 -35.68 26.91 -11.67
CA PRO A 114 -34.99 28.20 -11.76
C PRO A 114 -33.48 28.11 -11.49
N GLU A 115 -32.70 28.93 -12.20
CA GLU A 115 -31.26 29.19 -11.97
C GLU A 115 -30.99 30.04 -10.71
N PRO A 116 -29.79 29.95 -10.12
CA PRO A 116 -29.19 31.03 -9.33
C PRO A 116 -28.33 31.98 -10.22
N PRO A 117 -28.17 33.27 -9.85
CA PRO A 117 -27.46 34.26 -10.67
C PRO A 117 -25.93 34.28 -10.49
N ASP A 118 -25.28 34.81 -11.52
CA ASP A 118 -23.83 34.89 -11.76
C ASP A 118 -23.17 36.18 -11.20
N GLY A 119 -21.82 36.21 -11.09
CA GLY A 119 -21.06 37.47 -11.28
C GLY A 119 -19.95 37.92 -10.30
N GLY A 120 -18.71 37.42 -10.51
CA GLY A 120 -17.44 38.19 -10.40
C GLY A 120 -16.74 38.35 -9.02
N GLY A 121 -15.40 38.51 -8.93
CA GLY A 121 -14.35 38.42 -9.96
C GLY A 121 -12.98 39.05 -9.60
N GLY A 122 -12.00 38.23 -9.17
CA GLY A 122 -10.52 38.45 -9.18
C GLY A 122 -9.89 39.63 -8.38
N PRO A 123 -8.56 39.85 -8.43
CA PRO A 123 -7.47 38.94 -8.87
C PRO A 123 -6.15 38.95 -8.03
N GLY A 124 -5.29 37.92 -8.21
CA GLY A 124 -3.80 38.05 -8.24
C GLY A 124 -2.96 37.73 -6.99
N GLY A 125 -1.81 37.05 -7.19
CA GLY A 125 -0.73 36.90 -6.19
C GLY A 125 0.23 35.72 -6.41
N ASP A 126 1.42 35.97 -6.96
CA ASP A 126 2.52 35.02 -7.21
C ASP A 126 3.04 34.22 -5.99
N GLY A 127 3.40 32.95 -6.24
CA GLY A 127 4.82 32.56 -6.19
C GLY A 127 5.33 31.71 -5.00
N GLY A 128 6.09 30.67 -5.32
CA GLY A 128 6.99 29.98 -4.38
C GLY A 128 6.89 28.46 -4.41
N GLY A 129 7.76 27.80 -5.19
CA GLY A 129 7.95 26.35 -5.09
C GLY A 129 8.74 25.97 -3.83
N GLY A 130 8.44 24.80 -3.26
CA GLY A 130 9.11 24.30 -2.07
C GLY A 130 8.60 22.91 -1.70
N ASP A 131 9.26 21.89 -2.27
CA ASP A 131 9.45 20.54 -1.72
C ASP A 131 8.37 20.05 -0.72
N ALA A 132 7.26 19.54 -1.25
CA ALA A 132 6.29 18.80 -0.46
C ALA A 132 6.83 17.39 -0.20
N ALA A 133 7.76 17.29 0.77
CA ALA A 133 8.23 16.01 1.28
C ALA A 133 7.02 15.14 1.62
N GLN A 134 6.90 13.99 0.93
CA GLN A 134 5.82 13.04 1.14
C GLN A 134 5.85 12.62 2.61
N GLY A 135 4.83 13.02 3.38
CA GLY A 135 4.68 12.52 4.74
C GLY A 135 4.60 11.00 4.68
N ASP A 136 5.58 10.33 5.27
CA ASP A 136 5.52 8.89 5.52
C ASP A 136 4.30 8.63 6.42
N SER A 137 3.75 7.42 6.36
CA SER A 137 2.68 7.07 7.30
C SER A 137 3.25 7.10 8.72
N SER A 138 2.43 7.48 9.71
CA SER A 138 2.86 7.70 11.10
C SER A 138 3.19 6.42 11.89
N VAL A 139 3.65 5.40 11.18
CA VAL A 139 4.07 4.09 11.68
C VAL A 139 5.55 3.97 11.37
N GLU A 140 6.37 4.47 12.30
CA GLU A 140 7.85 4.57 12.27
C GLU A 140 8.52 3.18 12.33
N VAL A 141 8.21 2.32 11.36
CA VAL A 141 8.28 0.85 11.45
C VAL A 141 7.17 0.30 12.36
N ALA A 142 6.50 -0.76 11.88
CA ALA A 142 5.44 -1.46 12.60
C ALA A 142 6.01 -2.53 13.55
N ASP A 143 5.40 -2.68 14.73
CA ASP A 143 5.71 -3.77 15.68
C ASP A 143 5.09 -5.12 15.21
N GLY A 144 5.53 -5.64 14.06
CA GLY A 144 5.16 -6.96 13.54
C GLY A 144 4.83 -7.01 12.04
N GLU A 145 4.75 -8.23 11.49
CA GLU A 145 4.33 -8.51 10.11
C GLU A 145 2.86 -8.11 9.87
N ILE A 146 2.53 -7.68 8.65
CA ILE A 146 1.15 -7.41 8.21
C ILE A 146 0.29 -8.69 8.37
N PRO A 147 -0.91 -8.66 8.99
CA PRO A 147 -1.69 -9.87 9.19
C PRO A 147 -1.99 -10.61 7.87
N GLU A 148 -1.91 -11.94 7.88
CA GLU A 148 -2.28 -12.79 6.74
C GLU A 148 -3.80 -12.98 6.73
N GLU A 149 -4.46 -12.48 5.69
CA GLU A 149 -5.92 -12.52 5.55
C GLU A 149 -6.40 -13.48 4.46
N THR A 150 -7.71 -13.72 4.47
CA THR A 150 -8.38 -14.28 3.30
C THR A 150 -8.31 -13.32 2.11
N ALA A 151 -8.05 -13.85 0.91
CA ALA A 151 -8.27 -13.14 -0.36
C ALA A 151 -9.76 -12.86 -0.65
N GLY A 152 -10.67 -13.39 0.19
CA GLY A 152 -12.10 -13.38 -0.06
C GLY A 152 -12.46 -14.21 -1.31
N PRO A 153 -13.69 -14.05 -1.82
CA PRO A 153 -14.18 -14.82 -2.97
C PRO A 153 -13.91 -14.15 -4.33
N TYR A 154 -13.29 -12.97 -4.39
CA TYR A 154 -13.16 -12.17 -5.63
C TYR A 154 -11.71 -11.86 -6.11
N PRO A 155 -10.67 -12.67 -5.82
CA PRO A 155 -9.33 -12.41 -6.33
C PRO A 155 -9.21 -12.72 -7.83
N GLY A 156 -8.30 -12.04 -8.51
CA GLY A 156 -8.00 -12.25 -9.93
C GLY A 156 -6.79 -13.17 -10.14
N ASP A 157 -6.52 -14.06 -9.19
CA ASP A 157 -5.27 -14.83 -9.01
C ASP A 157 -5.37 -16.31 -9.43
N GLY A 158 -6.53 -16.74 -9.91
CA GLY A 158 -6.87 -18.12 -10.26
C GLY A 158 -7.33 -19.00 -9.09
N SER A 159 -7.27 -18.54 -7.83
CA SER A 159 -7.69 -19.33 -6.67
C SER A 159 -9.19 -19.62 -6.64
N ASN A 160 -10.00 -18.68 -7.16
CA ASN A 160 -11.45 -18.84 -7.34
C ASN A 160 -11.85 -18.77 -8.83
N GLY A 161 -11.11 -19.48 -9.68
CA GLY A 161 -11.44 -19.75 -11.08
C GLY A 161 -11.01 -18.68 -12.08
N ALA A 162 -11.22 -17.39 -11.77
CA ALA A 162 -10.82 -16.29 -12.65
C ALA A 162 -9.37 -15.86 -12.38
N ASN A 163 -8.59 -15.62 -13.44
CA ASN A 163 -7.19 -15.18 -13.35
C ASN A 163 -6.91 -14.09 -14.40
N VAL A 164 -6.34 -12.96 -13.97
CA VAL A 164 -5.84 -11.87 -14.85
C VAL A 164 -4.34 -11.61 -14.66
N LEU A 165 -3.68 -12.27 -13.71
CA LEU A 165 -2.26 -12.09 -13.41
C LEU A 165 -1.32 -12.51 -14.55
N SER A 166 -1.78 -13.35 -15.47
CA SER A 166 -1.02 -13.73 -16.67
C SER A 166 -1.38 -12.93 -17.93
N GLU A 167 -2.30 -11.95 -17.82
CA GLU A 167 -2.82 -11.22 -18.98
C GLU A 167 -1.98 -9.98 -19.30
N SER A 168 -1.73 -9.74 -20.59
CA SER A 168 -0.94 -8.59 -21.02
C SER A 168 -1.64 -7.28 -20.66
N GLY A 169 -1.02 -6.48 -19.81
CA GLY A 169 -1.55 -5.21 -19.32
C GLY A 169 -1.94 -5.22 -17.84
N ILE A 170 -1.86 -6.34 -17.12
CA ILE A 170 -2.11 -6.37 -15.67
C ILE A 170 -1.07 -5.58 -14.86
N VAL A 171 0.17 -5.49 -15.35
CA VAL A 171 1.23 -4.66 -14.74
C VAL A 171 1.01 -3.20 -15.15
N ARG A 172 0.47 -2.40 -14.22
CA ARG A 172 -0.05 -1.04 -14.47
C ARG A 172 -0.27 -0.26 -13.17
N SER A 173 -0.05 1.05 -13.21
CA SER A 173 -0.32 1.95 -12.07
C SER A 173 -1.76 2.45 -12.04
N ASP A 174 -2.29 2.97 -13.14
CA ASP A 174 -3.70 3.35 -13.26
C ASP A 174 -4.55 2.10 -13.50
N ILE A 175 -5.37 1.71 -12.52
CA ILE A 175 -6.27 0.55 -12.55
C ILE A 175 -7.74 0.93 -12.81
N THR A 176 -8.07 2.18 -13.08
CA THR A 176 -9.48 2.66 -13.20
C THR A 176 -10.23 2.06 -14.40
N SER A 177 -9.55 1.87 -15.53
CA SER A 177 -10.13 1.27 -16.75
C SER A 177 -9.80 -0.22 -16.89
N SER A 178 -10.70 -0.99 -17.51
CA SER A 178 -10.41 -2.34 -18.00
C SER A 178 -9.36 -2.34 -19.11
N PHE A 179 -8.86 -3.53 -19.45
CA PHE A 179 -7.82 -3.76 -20.46
C PHE A 179 -8.03 -5.07 -21.24
N GLY A 180 -7.29 -5.23 -22.35
CA GLY A 180 -7.44 -6.36 -23.26
C GLY A 180 -8.66 -6.16 -24.16
N ASP A 181 -9.55 -7.15 -24.22
CA ASP A 181 -10.83 -7.07 -24.94
C ASP A 181 -11.92 -6.30 -24.14
N ALA A 182 -11.70 -6.09 -22.84
CA ALA A 182 -12.58 -5.34 -21.94
C ALA A 182 -12.26 -3.83 -21.98
N SER A 183 -13.23 -2.96 -21.66
CA SER A 183 -13.07 -1.50 -21.88
C SER A 183 -13.87 -0.56 -20.99
N ALA A 184 -14.66 -1.05 -20.02
CA ALA A 184 -15.34 -0.18 -19.07
C ALA A 184 -14.32 0.57 -18.18
N THR A 185 -14.76 1.67 -17.57
CA THR A 185 -13.99 2.40 -16.56
C THR A 185 -14.86 2.56 -15.33
N ALA A 186 -14.31 2.28 -14.15
CA ALA A 186 -15.03 2.42 -12.90
C ALA A 186 -15.18 3.91 -12.54
N GLU A 187 -16.41 4.32 -12.20
CA GLU A 187 -16.71 5.68 -11.75
C GLU A 187 -16.62 5.75 -10.22
N GLY A 188 -16.03 6.82 -9.68
CA GLY A 188 -15.90 7.06 -8.24
C GLY A 188 -14.94 8.22 -7.92
N VAL A 189 -14.72 8.49 -6.63
CA VAL A 189 -13.77 9.53 -6.19
C VAL A 189 -12.33 9.09 -6.50
N PRO A 190 -11.50 9.89 -7.19
CA PRO A 190 -10.12 9.50 -7.49
C PRO A 190 -9.29 9.23 -6.23
N VAL A 191 -8.48 8.17 -6.25
CA VAL A 191 -7.51 7.88 -5.20
C VAL A 191 -6.15 7.48 -5.74
N THR A 192 -5.10 7.92 -5.05
CA THR A 192 -3.74 7.37 -5.19
C THR A 192 -3.50 6.43 -4.02
N VAL A 193 -3.23 5.15 -4.29
CA VAL A 193 -2.88 4.16 -3.26
C VAL A 193 -1.38 3.93 -3.28
N ARG A 194 -0.69 4.26 -2.18
CA ARG A 194 0.76 4.09 -2.06
C ARG A 194 1.10 3.17 -0.91
N MET A 195 1.81 2.08 -1.18
CA MET A 195 2.19 1.09 -0.17
C MET A 195 3.71 0.97 -0.09
N LYS A 196 4.26 0.84 1.13
CA LYS A 196 5.69 0.65 1.39
C LYS A 196 5.95 -0.77 1.84
N ILE A 197 6.68 -1.56 1.07
CA ILE A 197 6.90 -3.00 1.28
C ILE A 197 8.32 -3.20 1.85
N TYR A 198 8.42 -3.89 2.99
CA TYR A 198 9.70 -4.12 3.67
C TYR A 198 9.69 -5.40 4.51
N ASP A 199 10.84 -6.08 4.61
CA ASP A 199 11.03 -7.30 5.42
C ASP A 199 11.44 -6.95 6.85
N LEU A 200 10.84 -7.64 7.84
CA LEU A 200 11.19 -7.58 9.27
C LEU A 200 11.88 -8.87 9.79
N SER A 201 12.24 -9.81 8.91
CA SER A 201 12.86 -11.10 9.28
C SER A 201 14.33 -11.02 9.69
N GLY A 202 14.99 -9.88 9.41
CA GLY A 202 16.39 -9.59 9.71
C GLY A 202 16.65 -8.93 11.08
N ASP A 203 17.90 -8.53 11.31
CA ASP A 203 18.27 -7.67 12.46
C ASP A 203 17.99 -6.18 12.18
N ASP A 204 17.87 -5.80 10.90
CA ASP A 204 17.57 -4.47 10.38
C ASP A 204 16.37 -4.55 9.42
N VAL A 205 15.71 -3.40 9.13
CA VAL A 205 14.61 -3.32 8.16
C VAL A 205 15.15 -3.29 6.73
N GLU A 206 14.69 -4.20 5.87
CA GLU A 206 15.09 -4.28 4.46
C GLU A 206 13.95 -3.81 3.55
N LEU A 207 14.18 -2.78 2.73
CA LEU A 207 13.22 -2.30 1.74
C LEU A 207 13.20 -3.27 0.55
N LEU A 208 12.01 -3.72 0.15
CA LEU A 208 11.88 -4.80 -0.84
C LEU A 208 11.73 -4.26 -2.27
N GLU A 209 12.83 -3.72 -2.80
CA GLU A 209 12.94 -3.38 -4.23
C GLU A 209 12.63 -4.61 -5.10
N GLY A 210 11.83 -4.43 -6.15
CA GLY A 210 11.49 -5.50 -7.09
C GLY A 210 10.35 -6.42 -6.65
N ALA A 211 9.89 -6.36 -5.40
CA ALA A 211 8.71 -7.11 -4.96
C ALA A 211 7.46 -6.63 -5.73
N ALA A 212 6.64 -7.56 -6.22
CA ALA A 212 5.42 -7.24 -6.94
C ALA A 212 4.20 -7.30 -6.03
N VAL A 213 3.32 -6.30 -6.12
CA VAL A 213 2.07 -6.25 -5.36
C VAL A 213 0.90 -6.27 -6.33
N TYR A 214 0.04 -7.27 -6.20
CA TYR A 214 -1.28 -7.30 -6.83
C TYR A 214 -2.30 -6.64 -5.91
N LEU A 215 -3.06 -5.66 -6.39
CA LEU A 215 -4.10 -4.97 -5.65
C LEU A 215 -5.45 -5.11 -6.35
N TRP A 216 -6.52 -5.34 -5.58
CA TRP A 216 -7.89 -5.31 -6.10
C TRP A 216 -8.93 -4.85 -5.06
N HIS A 217 -10.01 -4.24 -5.54
CA HIS A 217 -11.15 -3.86 -4.70
C HIS A 217 -12.46 -3.79 -5.49
N CYS A 218 -13.54 -3.45 -4.79
CA CYS A 218 -14.85 -3.20 -5.39
C CYS A 218 -14.99 -1.77 -5.95
N ASP A 219 -15.90 -1.59 -6.89
CA ASP A 219 -16.33 -0.27 -7.38
C ASP A 219 -17.09 0.54 -6.30
N ALA A 220 -17.52 1.75 -6.66
CA ALA A 220 -18.28 2.63 -5.77
C ALA A 220 -19.62 2.03 -5.27
N GLN A 221 -20.21 1.11 -6.04
CA GLN A 221 -21.43 0.39 -5.69
C GLN A 221 -21.17 -0.92 -4.91
N GLY A 222 -19.91 -1.26 -4.63
CA GLY A 222 -19.53 -2.46 -3.90
C GLY A 222 -19.46 -3.73 -4.76
N ASN A 223 -19.46 -3.62 -6.09
CA ASN A 223 -19.34 -4.75 -7.00
C ASN A 223 -17.88 -5.05 -7.35
N TYR A 224 -17.57 -6.31 -7.68
CA TYR A 224 -16.25 -6.71 -8.13
C TYR A 224 -16.27 -7.05 -9.62
N SER A 225 -15.39 -6.40 -10.39
CA SER A 225 -15.07 -6.80 -11.76
C SER A 225 -14.70 -8.29 -11.83
N MET A 226 -14.96 -8.96 -12.95
CA MET A 226 -14.83 -10.41 -13.14
C MET A 226 -15.85 -11.29 -12.37
N TYR A 227 -16.67 -10.73 -11.47
CA TYR A 227 -17.50 -11.52 -10.54
C TYR A 227 -18.96 -11.07 -10.40
N SER A 228 -19.22 -9.77 -10.28
CA SER A 228 -20.60 -9.26 -10.12
C SER A 228 -21.38 -9.30 -11.44
N GLU A 229 -22.69 -9.54 -11.35
CA GLU A 229 -23.59 -9.55 -12.50
C GLU A 229 -23.53 -8.22 -13.28
N GLY A 230 -23.40 -8.31 -14.60
CA GLY A 230 -23.25 -7.14 -15.48
C GLY A 230 -21.80 -6.67 -15.70
N ILE A 231 -20.83 -7.11 -14.87
CA ILE A 231 -19.40 -6.74 -14.99
C ILE A 231 -18.46 -7.95 -14.95
N THR A 232 -18.96 -9.15 -15.26
CA THR A 232 -18.18 -10.40 -15.30
C THR A 232 -17.10 -10.44 -16.37
N GLU A 233 -17.25 -9.66 -17.45
CA GLU A 233 -16.29 -9.57 -18.55
C GLU A 233 -15.31 -8.38 -18.39
N GLU A 234 -15.48 -7.56 -17.34
CA GLU A 234 -14.63 -6.41 -17.07
C GLU A 234 -13.53 -6.75 -16.05
N ASN A 235 -12.40 -6.04 -16.09
CA ASN A 235 -11.21 -6.31 -15.27
C ASN A 235 -10.55 -5.05 -14.68
N TYR A 236 -11.27 -3.93 -14.62
CA TYR A 236 -10.88 -2.73 -13.87
C TYR A 236 -10.68 -3.00 -12.37
N LEU A 237 -10.07 -2.03 -11.69
CA LEU A 237 -9.76 -2.02 -10.25
C LEU A 237 -8.94 -3.24 -9.80
N ARG A 238 -8.07 -3.70 -10.70
CA ARG A 238 -7.13 -4.81 -10.56
C ARG A 238 -5.83 -4.44 -11.25
N GLY A 239 -4.70 -4.60 -10.58
CA GLY A 239 -3.40 -4.33 -11.19
C GLY A 239 -2.23 -4.81 -10.34
N VAL A 240 -1.09 -4.98 -11.01
CA VAL A 240 0.19 -5.30 -10.41
C VAL A 240 1.12 -4.10 -10.55
N GLN A 241 1.84 -3.76 -9.48
CA GLN A 241 2.96 -2.82 -9.51
C GLN A 241 4.18 -3.46 -8.87
N VAL A 242 5.37 -3.09 -9.36
CA VAL A 242 6.66 -3.51 -8.81
C VAL A 242 7.20 -2.40 -7.92
N ALA A 243 7.69 -2.78 -6.73
CA ALA A 243 8.24 -1.85 -5.76
C ALA A 243 9.56 -1.22 -6.23
N ASP A 244 9.70 0.08 -6.04
CA ASP A 244 10.93 0.83 -6.34
C ASP A 244 12.04 0.59 -5.29
N SER A 245 13.19 1.24 -5.48
CA SER A 245 14.35 1.14 -4.57
C SER A 245 14.10 1.66 -3.15
N ASP A 246 13.03 2.42 -2.93
CA ASP A 246 12.59 2.89 -1.61
C ASP A 246 11.46 1.99 -1.04
N GLY A 247 11.16 0.87 -1.71
CA GLY A 247 10.15 -0.11 -1.35
C GLY A 247 8.71 0.31 -1.68
N TYR A 248 8.50 1.35 -2.49
CA TYR A 248 7.15 1.87 -2.76
C TYR A 248 6.53 1.30 -4.03
N VAL A 249 5.24 0.95 -3.94
CA VAL A 249 4.33 0.83 -5.08
C VAL A 249 3.28 1.94 -5.03
N GLU A 250 2.82 2.40 -6.20
CA GLU A 250 1.78 3.43 -6.32
C GLU A 250 0.77 3.07 -7.42
N PHE A 251 -0.52 3.16 -7.09
CA PHE A 251 -1.65 2.94 -7.99
C PHE A 251 -2.54 4.18 -8.08
N THR A 252 -3.11 4.43 -9.26
CA THR A 252 -4.24 5.36 -9.45
C THR A 252 -5.52 4.55 -9.59
N SER A 253 -6.52 4.85 -8.76
CA SER A 253 -7.77 4.09 -8.67
C SER A 253 -8.95 5.00 -8.28
N ILE A 254 -10.08 4.41 -7.88
CA ILE A 254 -11.19 5.10 -7.20
C ILE A 254 -11.34 4.65 -5.74
N PHE A 255 -12.03 5.44 -4.93
CA PHE A 255 -12.38 5.10 -3.55
C PHE A 255 -13.37 3.91 -3.53
N PRO A 256 -13.13 2.86 -2.73
CA PRO A 256 -13.95 1.65 -2.75
C PRO A 256 -15.32 1.89 -2.12
N GLY A 257 -16.36 1.21 -2.61
CA GLY A 257 -17.67 1.18 -1.95
C GLY A 257 -17.68 0.35 -0.66
N CYS A 258 -18.78 0.42 0.08
CA CYS A 258 -19.09 -0.47 1.19
C CYS A 258 -20.20 -1.44 0.78
N TYR A 259 -19.89 -2.72 0.67
CA TYR A 259 -20.89 -3.77 0.43
C TYR A 259 -21.33 -4.42 1.74
N ALA A 260 -22.51 -5.05 1.74
CA ALA A 260 -23.16 -5.55 2.94
C ALA A 260 -22.29 -6.58 3.70
N GLY A 261 -22.07 -6.33 4.99
CA GLY A 261 -21.38 -7.24 5.91
C GLY A 261 -19.86 -7.17 5.90
N ARG A 262 -19.24 -6.22 5.19
CA ARG A 262 -17.78 -5.99 5.20
C ARG A 262 -17.45 -4.51 5.41
N TRP A 263 -16.41 -4.23 6.18
CA TRP A 263 -15.82 -2.89 6.32
C TRP A 263 -15.19 -2.43 4.99
N PRO A 264 -15.16 -1.13 4.64
CA PRO A 264 -14.48 -0.66 3.42
C PRO A 264 -12.98 -1.01 3.39
N HIS A 265 -12.56 -1.70 2.32
CA HIS A 265 -11.21 -2.24 2.18
C HIS A 265 -10.74 -2.32 0.73
N MET A 266 -9.42 -2.48 0.57
CA MET A 266 -8.82 -3.02 -0.66
C MET A 266 -7.98 -4.25 -0.28
N HIS A 267 -8.00 -5.27 -1.13
CA HIS A 267 -7.17 -6.46 -0.95
C HIS A 267 -5.83 -6.26 -1.64
N PHE A 268 -4.79 -6.95 -1.13
CA PHE A 268 -3.53 -7.07 -1.83
C PHE A 268 -2.82 -8.40 -1.57
N GLU A 269 -2.00 -8.80 -2.53
CA GLU A 269 -1.10 -9.95 -2.46
C GLU A 269 0.31 -9.53 -2.85
N ILE A 270 1.29 -10.09 -2.15
CA ILE A 270 2.71 -9.74 -2.32
C ILE A 270 3.44 -10.95 -2.90
N TYR A 271 4.21 -10.72 -3.96
CA TYR A 271 5.00 -11.70 -4.69
C TYR A 271 6.48 -11.29 -4.65
N ALA A 272 7.37 -12.27 -4.78
CA ALA A 272 8.81 -12.03 -4.69
C ALA A 272 9.32 -11.10 -5.82
N ASP A 273 8.68 -11.17 -6.99
CA ASP A 273 9.01 -10.43 -8.20
C ASP A 273 7.80 -10.41 -9.17
N GLU A 274 7.90 -9.66 -10.28
CA GLU A 274 6.86 -9.59 -11.32
C GLU A 274 6.60 -10.97 -11.97
N ASP A 275 7.65 -11.75 -12.26
CA ASP A 275 7.56 -13.06 -12.91
C ASP A 275 6.79 -14.09 -12.08
N SER A 276 6.87 -14.00 -10.74
CA SER A 276 6.12 -14.86 -9.81
C SER A 276 4.67 -14.41 -9.59
N ALA A 277 4.31 -13.16 -9.91
CA ALA A 277 2.97 -12.59 -9.79
C ALA A 277 2.01 -13.07 -10.91
N THR A 278 1.88 -14.40 -11.06
CA THR A 278 1.11 -15.07 -12.13
C THR A 278 0.03 -16.04 -11.63
N SER A 279 0.08 -16.43 -10.35
CA SER A 279 -0.81 -17.43 -9.73
C SER A 279 -0.82 -17.30 -8.21
N TYR A 280 -1.99 -17.50 -7.59
CA TYR A 280 -2.21 -17.53 -6.13
C TYR A 280 -1.25 -18.42 -5.34
N THR A 281 -0.61 -19.40 -5.99
CA THR A 281 0.34 -20.33 -5.35
C THR A 281 1.69 -19.72 -5.02
N ASN A 282 2.01 -18.56 -5.60
CA ASN A 282 3.35 -17.98 -5.59
C ASN A 282 3.50 -16.82 -4.58
N LYS A 283 2.39 -16.38 -3.98
CA LYS A 283 2.37 -15.24 -3.05
C LYS A 283 3.08 -15.55 -1.74
N MET A 284 3.76 -14.52 -1.23
CA MET A 284 4.40 -14.50 0.09
C MET A 284 3.40 -14.12 1.19
N ARG A 285 2.44 -13.25 0.87
CA ARG A 285 1.40 -12.74 1.77
C ARG A 285 0.11 -12.43 1.03
N THR A 286 -1.03 -12.60 1.70
CA THR A 286 -2.33 -12.04 1.35
C THR A 286 -2.79 -11.14 2.49
N SER A 287 -3.25 -9.92 2.23
CA SER A 287 -3.83 -9.07 3.28
C SER A 287 -4.87 -8.09 2.72
N GLN A 288 -5.43 -7.27 3.60
CA GLN A 288 -6.43 -6.26 3.27
C GLN A 288 -6.10 -4.95 4.00
N LEU A 289 -6.19 -3.81 3.30
CA LEU A 289 -6.09 -2.49 3.93
C LEU A 289 -7.50 -2.01 4.31
N ALA A 290 -7.65 -1.45 5.51
CA ALA A 290 -8.90 -0.88 6.01
C ALA A 290 -8.90 0.65 5.85
N ILE A 291 -10.04 1.21 5.45
CA ILE A 291 -10.20 2.67 5.32
C ILE A 291 -10.76 3.28 6.62
N PRO A 292 -10.26 4.45 7.09
CA PRO A 292 -10.79 5.12 8.28
C PRO A 292 -12.28 5.52 8.14
N GLN A 293 -13.07 5.26 9.18
CA GLN A 293 -14.52 5.50 9.19
C GLN A 293 -14.90 6.92 8.76
N ALA A 294 -14.21 7.94 9.28
CA ALA A 294 -14.53 9.33 9.01
C ALA A 294 -14.40 9.69 7.51
N THR A 295 -13.45 9.06 6.80
CA THR A 295 -13.27 9.26 5.35
C THR A 295 -14.35 8.53 4.56
N CYS A 296 -14.74 7.32 4.99
CA CYS A 296 -15.88 6.61 4.41
C CYS A 296 -17.19 7.41 4.57
N GLU A 297 -17.44 7.96 5.76
CA GLU A 297 -18.61 8.81 6.04
C GLU A 297 -18.60 10.10 5.21
N GLU A 298 -17.43 10.72 4.99
CA GLU A 298 -17.28 11.88 4.12
C GLU A 298 -17.63 11.56 2.66
N VAL A 299 -17.01 10.53 2.06
CA VAL A 299 -17.24 10.15 0.66
C VAL A 299 -18.69 9.70 0.44
N TYR A 300 -19.16 8.72 1.22
CA TYR A 300 -20.49 8.14 1.00
C TYR A 300 -21.62 9.13 1.32
N GLY A 301 -21.37 10.11 2.19
CA GLY A 301 -22.37 11.10 2.58
C GLY A 301 -22.64 12.21 1.55
N VAL A 302 -21.77 12.39 0.54
CA VAL A 302 -21.84 13.54 -0.39
C VAL A 302 -21.68 13.20 -1.87
N VAL A 303 -21.25 11.98 -2.23
CA VAL A 303 -20.95 11.59 -3.62
C VAL A 303 -22.00 10.61 -4.15
N ASP A 304 -22.70 11.01 -5.22
CA ASP A 304 -23.63 10.16 -5.96
C ASP A 304 -22.95 8.86 -6.42
N GLY A 305 -23.66 7.73 -6.37
CA GLY A 305 -23.13 6.42 -6.77
C GLY A 305 -22.53 5.60 -5.62
N TYR A 306 -22.37 6.19 -4.43
CA TYR A 306 -22.04 5.48 -3.19
C TYR A 306 -23.28 5.24 -2.29
N ASP A 307 -24.49 5.40 -2.81
CA ASP A 307 -25.76 5.41 -2.05
C ASP A 307 -25.94 4.21 -1.10
N ASP A 308 -25.73 2.99 -1.60
CA ASP A 308 -25.82 1.77 -0.79
C ASP A 308 -24.73 1.68 0.27
N SER A 309 -23.58 2.33 0.05
CA SER A 309 -22.45 2.34 0.99
C SER A 309 -22.78 3.04 2.30
N VAL A 310 -23.67 4.05 2.28
CA VAL A 310 -24.16 4.72 3.50
C VAL A 310 -24.92 3.72 4.39
N ALA A 311 -25.81 2.94 3.80
CA ALA A 311 -26.60 1.95 4.53
C ALA A 311 -25.75 0.77 4.99
N ASN A 312 -24.80 0.31 4.17
CA ASN A 312 -23.90 -0.78 4.54
C ASN A 312 -22.93 -0.39 5.66
N LEU A 313 -22.32 0.80 5.59
CA LEU A 313 -21.42 1.31 6.64
C LEU A 313 -22.14 1.45 7.98
N ALA A 314 -23.38 1.94 7.99
CA ALA A 314 -24.20 2.04 9.21
C ALA A 314 -24.56 0.68 9.85
N ASN A 315 -24.36 -0.45 9.14
CA ASN A 315 -24.62 -1.80 9.64
C ASN A 315 -23.35 -2.63 9.90
N ILE A 316 -22.16 -2.03 9.82
CA ILE A 316 -20.88 -2.71 10.07
C ILE A 316 -19.95 -1.84 10.94
N SER A 317 -19.07 -2.50 11.67
CA SER A 317 -17.97 -1.92 12.45
C SER A 317 -16.76 -2.83 12.34
N LEU A 318 -15.55 -2.30 12.57
CA LEU A 318 -14.32 -3.11 12.60
C LEU A 318 -14.43 -4.29 13.59
N ASP A 319 -15.01 -4.06 14.77
CA ASP A 319 -15.25 -5.09 15.80
C ASP A 319 -16.25 -6.20 15.38
N SER A 320 -17.00 -5.98 14.30
CA SER A 320 -17.99 -6.92 13.75
C SER A 320 -17.64 -7.47 12.37
N ASP A 321 -16.62 -6.91 11.71
CA ASP A 321 -16.12 -7.38 10.43
C ASP A 321 -15.33 -8.68 10.63
N ASN A 322 -15.58 -9.68 9.78
CA ASN A 322 -15.02 -11.02 9.96
C ASN A 322 -13.53 -11.15 9.58
N VAL A 323 -12.89 -10.07 9.17
CA VAL A 323 -11.45 -9.94 8.85
C VAL A 323 -10.81 -9.05 9.92
N PHE A 324 -11.35 -7.85 10.15
CA PHE A 324 -10.69 -6.86 11.01
C PHE A 324 -10.95 -7.00 12.52
N SER A 325 -11.89 -7.85 12.95
CA SER A 325 -12.31 -7.94 14.37
C SER A 325 -11.31 -8.58 15.33
N ASP A 326 -10.22 -9.21 14.84
CA ASP A 326 -9.12 -9.70 15.67
C ASP A 326 -7.90 -8.76 15.75
N GLY A 327 -7.76 -7.80 14.83
CA GLY A 327 -6.91 -6.62 15.00
C GLY A 327 -6.43 -5.94 13.70
N TYR A 328 -6.85 -4.68 13.49
CA TYR A 328 -6.59 -3.92 12.25
C TYR A 328 -5.45 -2.89 12.30
N SER A 329 -4.69 -2.81 13.40
CA SER A 329 -3.73 -1.69 13.62
C SER A 329 -2.63 -1.56 12.56
N LEU A 330 -2.23 -2.67 11.94
CA LEU A 330 -1.24 -2.71 10.85
C LEU A 330 -1.87 -2.57 9.45
N GLN A 331 -3.20 -2.66 9.35
CA GLN A 331 -3.97 -2.63 8.10
C GLN A 331 -4.72 -1.31 7.90
N MET A 332 -4.90 -0.52 8.96
CA MET A 332 -5.57 0.78 8.91
C MET A 332 -4.73 1.79 8.12
N ALA A 333 -5.22 2.19 6.96
CA ALA A 333 -4.52 3.13 6.10
C ALA A 333 -4.52 4.56 6.68
N ASN A 334 -3.43 5.29 6.44
CA ASN A 334 -3.39 6.73 6.61
C ASN A 334 -3.97 7.37 5.34
N VAL A 335 -5.05 8.15 5.48
CA VAL A 335 -5.75 8.75 4.33
C VAL A 335 -5.77 10.27 4.46
N THR A 336 -5.36 10.94 3.38
CA THR A 336 -5.28 12.42 3.28
C THR A 336 -5.86 12.89 1.96
N GLY A 337 -6.49 14.06 1.91
CA GLY A 337 -7.09 14.62 0.71
C GLY A 337 -8.52 15.06 0.96
N SER A 338 -9.33 15.14 -0.10
CA SER A 338 -10.75 15.51 -0.02
C SER A 338 -11.52 14.95 -1.23
N VAL A 339 -12.85 15.01 -1.20
CA VAL A 339 -13.69 14.62 -2.34
C VAL A 339 -13.36 15.41 -3.62
N ASP A 340 -13.08 16.71 -3.52
CA ASP A 340 -12.82 17.59 -4.67
C ASP A 340 -11.41 17.40 -5.27
N GLU A 341 -10.42 17.08 -4.44
CA GLU A 341 -9.01 16.92 -4.85
C GLU A 341 -8.61 15.44 -5.10
N GLY A 342 -9.45 14.50 -4.67
CA GLY A 342 -9.10 13.09 -4.52
C GLY A 342 -8.37 12.79 -3.19
N TYR A 343 -8.18 11.51 -2.90
CA TYR A 343 -7.48 11.06 -1.70
C TYR A 343 -6.16 10.34 -2.01
N THR A 344 -5.18 10.46 -1.12
CA THR A 344 -4.03 9.56 -1.05
C THR A 344 -4.23 8.60 0.12
N ILE A 345 -4.21 7.30 -0.17
CA ILE A 345 -4.32 6.19 0.79
C ILE A 345 -2.91 5.60 0.96
N LYS A 346 -2.37 5.60 2.17
CA LYS A 346 -1.02 5.10 2.48
C LYS A 346 -1.04 3.95 3.47
N LEU A 347 -0.29 2.89 3.18
CA LEU A 347 -0.06 1.78 4.10
C LEU A 347 1.41 1.37 4.16
N ASN A 348 1.94 1.18 5.36
CA ASN A 348 3.22 0.50 5.58
C ASN A 348 2.95 -1.01 5.70
N VAL A 349 3.64 -1.81 4.90
CA VAL A 349 3.42 -3.24 4.72
C VAL A 349 4.68 -4.02 5.11
N PRO A 350 4.90 -4.24 6.42
CA PRO A 350 5.93 -5.15 6.91
C PRO A 350 5.60 -6.60 6.53
N ILE A 351 6.57 -7.38 6.06
CA ILE A 351 6.42 -8.84 5.84
C ILE A 351 7.42 -9.67 6.65
#